data_AF-A0A7K3F145-F1
#
_entry.id   AF-A0A7K3F145-F1
#
_cell.length_a   1.000
_cell.length_b   1.000
_cell.length_c   1.000
_cell.angle_alpha   90.00
_cell.angle_beta   90.00
_cell.angle_gamma   90.00
#
_symmetry.space_group_name_H-M   'P 1'
#
loop_
_entity.id
_entity.type
_entity.pdbx_description
1 polymer ?
#
loop_
_entity_poly.entity_id
_entity_poly.type
_entity_poly.pdbx_seq_one_letter_code
_entity_poly.pdbx_strand_id
1 'polypeptide(L)' 'PAVVRLRRRLSDGLRAALIARRDPDLLADWAHAPWGEDDLDVWRALTAVRPTATTRSRLAALESELAGPDAR' A
#
# COMPACT_ATOMS: atom_id res chain seq x y z
N PRO A 1 -8.98 -3.50 -22.10
CA PRO A 1 -9.89 -3.92 -21.00
C PRO A 1 -9.58 -5.30 -20.36
N ALA A 2 -9.32 -6.37 -21.12
CA ALA A 2 -9.03 -7.70 -20.53
C ALA A 2 -7.69 -7.76 -19.79
N VAL A 3 -6.62 -7.18 -20.37
CA VAL A 3 -5.28 -7.10 -19.75
C VAL A 3 -5.29 -6.33 -18.43
N VAL A 4 -6.14 -5.29 -18.31
CA VAL A 4 -6.28 -4.52 -17.06
C VAL A 4 -6.87 -5.38 -15.94
N ARG A 5 -7.87 -6.21 -16.25
CA ARG A 5 -8.46 -7.14 -15.26
C ARG A 5 -7.47 -8.21 -14.84
N LEU A 6 -6.69 -8.73 -15.80
CA LEU A 6 -5.66 -9.72 -15.52
C LEU A 6 -4.54 -9.13 -14.65
N ARG A 7 -4.08 -7.91 -14.98
CA ARG A 7 -3.08 -7.18 -14.19
C ARG A 7 -3.59 -6.93 -12.77
N ARG A 8 -4.84 -6.48 -12.60
CA ARG A 8 -5.45 -6.30 -11.28
C ARG A 8 -5.47 -7.59 -10.48
N ARG A 9 -5.96 -8.70 -11.05
CA ARG A 9 -5.96 -10.00 -10.36
C ARG A 9 -4.57 -10.47 -9.94
N LEU A 10 -3.56 -10.27 -10.79
CA LEU A 10 -2.18 -10.60 -10.47
C LEU A 10 -1.63 -9.69 -9.37
N SER A 11 -1.90 -8.38 -9.45
CA SER A 11 -1.56 -7.41 -8.41
C SER A 11 -2.22 -7.77 -7.08
N ASP A 12 -3.51 -8.12 -7.06
CA ASP A 12 -4.23 -8.49 -5.84
C ASP A 12 -3.64 -9.75 -5.18
N GLY A 13 -3.33 -10.78 -5.98
CA GLY A 13 -2.69 -12.00 -5.49
C GLY A 13 -1.26 -11.76 -4.98
N LEU A 14 -0.48 -10.95 -5.70
CA LEU A 14 0.88 -10.59 -5.31
C LEU A 14 0.88 -9.72 -4.05
N ARG A 15 -0.04 -8.76 -3.95
CA ARG A 15 -0.25 -7.91 -2.77
C ARG A 15 -0.54 -8.75 -1.53
N ALA A 16 -1.44 -9.73 -1.64
CA ALA A 16 -1.77 -10.62 -0.52
C ALA A 16 -0.54 -11.41 -0.05
N ALA A 17 0.25 -11.95 -0.99
CA ALA A 17 1.47 -12.69 -0.68
C ALA A 17 2.56 -11.78 -0.06
N LEU A 18 2.69 -10.55 -0.56
CA LEU A 18 3.63 -9.54 -0.06
C LEU A 18 3.31 -9.17 1.40
N ILE A 19 2.04 -8.85 1.68
CA ILE A 19 1.56 -8.50 3.02
C ILE A 19 1.72 -9.68 3.99
N ALA A 20 1.44 -10.91 3.53
CA ALA A 20 1.63 -12.11 4.35
C ALA A 20 3.11 -12.34 4.70
N ARG A 21 4.03 -12.09 3.75
CA ARG A 21 5.48 -12.26 3.96
C ARG A 21 6.07 -11.18 4.88
N ARG A 22 5.50 -9.97 4.91
CA ARG A 22 5.95 -8.83 5.74
C ARG A 22 7.43 -8.47 5.57
N ASP A 23 7.97 -8.70 4.38
CA ASP A 23 9.36 -8.36 4.06
C ASP A 23 9.49 -6.83 3.87
N PRO A 24 10.24 -6.12 4.71
CA PRO A 24 10.26 -4.65 4.73
C PRO A 24 10.81 -4.04 3.44
N ASP A 25 11.74 -4.71 2.76
CA ASP A 25 12.35 -4.16 1.55
C ASP A 25 11.42 -4.37 0.35
N LEU A 26 10.77 -5.54 0.26
CA LEU A 26 9.74 -5.78 -0.78
C LEU A 26 8.50 -4.89 -0.59
N LEU A 27 8.11 -4.62 0.66
CA LEU A 27 7.02 -3.69 0.96
C LEU A 27 7.39 -2.25 0.57
N ALA A 28 8.64 -1.84 0.79
CA ALA A 28 9.13 -0.53 0.36
C ALA A 28 9.16 -0.42 -1.18
N ASP A 29 9.68 -1.43 -1.88
CA ASP A 29 9.71 -1.46 -3.35
C ASP A 29 8.32 -1.35 -3.97
N TRP A 30 7.33 -2.03 -3.37
CA TRP A 30 5.92 -1.91 -3.78
C TRP A 30 5.35 -0.52 -3.50
N ALA A 31 5.55 0.00 -2.30
CA ALA A 31 5.03 1.30 -1.87
C ALA A 31 5.63 2.47 -2.68
N HIS A 32 6.83 2.31 -3.22
CA HIS A 32 7.49 3.29 -4.09
C HIS A 32 7.20 3.08 -5.58
N ALA A 33 6.48 2.02 -5.96
CA ALA A 33 6.08 1.82 -7.34
C ALA A 33 4.87 2.73 -7.70
N PRO A 34 4.78 3.25 -8.94
CA PRO A 34 3.68 4.14 -9.37
C PRO A 34 2.26 3.55 -9.28
N TRP A 35 2.14 2.26 -8.96
CA TRP A 35 0.88 1.53 -8.86
C TRP A 35 0.64 0.99 -7.44
N GLY A 36 1.59 1.15 -6.51
CA GLY A 36 1.50 0.78 -5.10
C GLY A 36 1.62 1.98 -4.14
N GLU A 37 1.84 3.19 -4.66
CA GLU A 37 1.97 4.42 -3.86
C GLU A 37 0.72 4.77 -3.06
N ASP A 38 -0.44 4.34 -3.52
CA ASP A 38 -1.75 4.55 -2.89
C ASP A 38 -2.28 3.29 -2.19
N ASP A 39 -1.45 2.25 -2.06
CA ASP A 39 -1.83 0.98 -1.45
C ASP A 39 -1.79 1.09 0.08
N LEU A 40 -2.93 1.46 0.68
CA LEU A 40 -3.07 1.65 2.12
C LEU A 40 -2.64 0.42 2.94
N ASP A 41 -3.02 -0.79 2.51
CA ASP A 41 -2.69 -2.01 3.26
C ASP A 41 -1.18 -2.30 3.24
N VAL A 42 -0.50 -2.00 2.13
CA VAL A 42 0.96 -2.12 2.06
C VAL A 42 1.65 -1.06 2.90
N TRP A 43 1.18 0.19 2.91
CA TRP A 43 1.71 1.22 3.81
C TRP A 43 1.51 0.86 5.29
N ARG A 44 0.35 0.30 5.67
CA ARG A 44 0.10 -0.22 7.02
C ARG A 44 1.06 -1.36 7.38
N ALA A 45 1.24 -2.32 6.48
CA ALA A 45 2.18 -3.42 6.68
C ALA A 45 3.62 -2.93 6.82
N LEU A 46 4.05 -1.98 5.97
CA LEU A 46 5.38 -1.37 6.00
C LEU A 46 5.62 -0.60 7.29
N THR A 47 4.67 0.24 7.72
CA THR A 47 4.77 0.95 9.00
C THR A 47 4.83 -0.01 10.19
N ALA A 48 4.11 -1.14 10.14
CA ALA A 48 4.15 -2.14 11.21
C ALA A 48 5.53 -2.81 11.35
N VAL A 49 6.28 -3.00 10.26
CA VAL A 49 7.61 -3.66 10.28
C VAL A 49 8.78 -2.67 10.37
N ARG A 50 8.66 -1.48 9.78
CA ARG A 50 9.69 -0.44 9.74
C ARG A 50 9.07 0.95 9.99
N PRO A 51 8.74 1.27 11.25
CA PRO A 51 8.04 2.50 11.58
C PRO A 51 8.98 3.72 11.56
N THR A 52 9.11 4.35 10.41
CA THR A 52 9.87 5.61 10.22
C THR A 52 8.93 6.83 10.22
N ALA A 53 9.47 8.04 10.36
CA ALA A 53 8.66 9.26 10.26
C ALA A 53 8.00 9.36 8.87
N THR A 54 8.74 9.07 7.81
CA THR A 54 8.26 9.09 6.43
C THR A 54 7.09 8.13 6.18
N THR A 55 7.21 6.88 6.64
CA THR A 55 6.13 5.87 6.44
C THR A 55 4.88 6.23 7.20
N ARG A 56 5.00 6.75 8.43
CA ARG A 56 3.84 7.23 9.22
C ARG A 56 3.16 8.44 8.57
N SER A 57 3.92 9.42 8.10
CA SER A 57 3.36 10.61 7.46
C SER A 57 2.61 10.27 6.17
N ARG A 58 3.14 9.36 5.34
CA ARG A 58 2.46 8.92 4.12
C ARG A 58 1.21 8.10 4.43
N LEU A 59 1.26 7.20 5.41
CA LEU A 59 0.09 6.45 5.86
C LEU A 59 -1.03 7.39 6.35
N ALA A 60 -0.70 8.39 7.17
CA ALA A 60 -1.66 9.37 7.66
C ALA A 60 -2.30 10.21 6.53
N ALA A 61 -1.52 10.57 5.50
CA ALA A 61 -2.04 11.25 4.32
C ALA A 61 -3.09 10.38 3.59
N LEU A 62 -2.77 9.11 3.32
CA LEU A 62 -3.68 8.17 2.68
C LEU A 62 -4.96 7.92 3.50
N GLU A 63 -4.82 7.82 4.83
CA GLU A 63 -5.98 7.69 5.72
C GLU A 63 -6.88 8.93 5.69
N SER A 64 -6.28 10.13 5.62
CA SER A 64 -7.03 11.38 5.48
C SER A 64 -7.71 11.51 4.12
N GLU A 65 -7.07 11.05 3.04
CA GLU A 65 -7.67 11.02 1.70
C GLU A 65 -8.86 10.06 1.64
N LEU A 66 -8.74 8.88 2.28
CA LEU A 66 -9.80 7.88 2.35
C LEU A 66 -10.96 8.32 3.24
N ALA A 67 -10.68 9.03 4.34
CA ALA A 67 -11.72 9.54 5.24
C ALA A 67 -12.66 10.55 4.56
N GLY A 68 -12.23 11.17 3.45
CA GLY A 68 -12.98 12.19 2.73
C GLY A 68 -13.23 13.47 3.56
N PRO A 69 -13.72 14.55 2.95
CA PRO A 69 -14.08 15.77 3.66
C PRO A 69 -15.33 15.65 4.55
N ASP A 70 -16.07 14.53 4.50
CA ASP A 70 -17.37 14.33 5.19
C ASP A 70 -17.26 13.85 6.65
N ALA A 71 -16.06 13.84 7.24
CA ALA A 71 -15.84 13.51 8.65
C ALA A 71 -15.82 14.76 9.55
N ARG A 72 -16.80 15.67 9.40
CA ARG A 72 -17.06 16.76 10.35
C ARG A 72 -18.51 16.82 10.79
#